data_AF-A0AAD8ND90-F1
#
_entry.id   AF-A0AAD8ND90-F1
#
_cell.length_a   1.000
_cell.length_b   1.000
_cell.length_c   1.000
_cell.angle_alpha   90.00
_cell.angle_beta   90.00
_cell.angle_gamma   90.00
#
_symmetry.space_group_name_H-M   'P 1'
#
loop_
_entity.id
_entity.type
_entity.pdbx_description
1 polymer ?
#
loop_
_entity_poly.entity_id
_entity_poly.type
_entity_poly.pdbx_seq_one_letter_code
_entity_poly.pdbx_strand_id
1 'polypeptide(L)'
;MADSQSSLELSIDDSSFDGESEGSVLPNKKSRLEYEENSNSSENTLESEILVQLAKLTTMLENLYEMLKERKQERTYTSWDAIKEVPNLDEDVRLEAFNLLDTKPKIDGFLKMTLEERAKWILMTTSKK
;
A
#
# COMPACT_ATOMS: atom_id res chain seq x y z
N MET A 1 59.23 2.31 -5.10
CA MET A 1 58.88 2.24 -6.53
C MET A 1 57.43 2.66 -6.63
N ALA A 2 57.24 3.88 -7.10
CA ALA A 2 55.95 4.44 -7.44
C ALA A 2 55.85 4.34 -8.97
N ASP A 3 54.78 3.72 -9.46
CA ASP A 3 54.31 3.82 -10.84
C ASP A 3 52.82 4.17 -10.71
N SER A 4 52.40 5.41 -10.97
CA SER A 4 52.12 6.00 -12.30
C SER A 4 50.91 5.30 -12.94
N GLN A 5 49.71 5.87 -12.76
CA GLN A 5 49.02 6.75 -13.73
C GLN A 5 48.39 5.97 -14.89
N SER A 6 47.05 6.01 -14.98
CA SER A 6 46.33 5.87 -16.24
C SER A 6 45.14 6.80 -16.26
N SER A 7 45.22 7.75 -17.18
CA SER A 7 44.30 8.85 -17.48
C SER A 7 43.05 8.36 -18.19
N LEU A 8 41.93 9.06 -17.99
CA LEU A 8 41.00 9.38 -19.06
C LEU A 8 40.52 10.82 -18.83
N GLU A 9 41.15 11.75 -19.54
CA GLU A 9 40.68 13.11 -19.69
C GLU A 9 39.43 13.13 -20.59
N LEU A 10 38.45 13.92 -20.19
CA LEU A 10 37.25 14.22 -20.95
C LEU A 10 37.58 15.42 -21.85
N SER A 11 37.82 15.19 -23.14
CA SER A 11 37.99 16.26 -24.12
C SER A 11 36.68 17.02 -24.32
N ILE A 12 36.69 18.30 -23.99
CA ILE A 12 35.70 19.27 -24.48
C ILE A 12 36.45 20.15 -25.46
N ASP A 13 36.20 19.94 -26.75
CA ASP A 13 36.73 20.80 -27.80
C ASP A 13 35.87 22.06 -27.93
N ASP A 14 36.57 23.19 -27.87
CA ASP A 14 36.11 24.55 -28.09
C ASP A 14 36.45 24.94 -29.55
N SER A 15 35.43 25.18 -30.38
CA SER A 15 35.54 25.87 -31.68
C SER A 15 34.12 26.15 -32.19
N SER A 16 33.75 27.23 -32.86
CA SER A 16 34.34 28.54 -33.12
C SER A 16 33.17 29.40 -33.62
N PHE A 17 33.23 30.68 -33.27
CA PHE A 17 32.48 31.80 -33.83
C PHE A 17 32.60 31.88 -35.37
N ASP A 18 31.50 32.22 -36.05
CA ASP A 18 31.45 33.15 -37.20
C ASP A 18 30.00 33.52 -37.56
N GLY A 19 29.78 34.81 -37.84
CA GLY A 19 28.50 35.40 -38.20
C GLY A 19 28.41 35.90 -39.65
N GLU A 20 27.22 36.47 -39.95
CA GLU A 20 26.76 37.15 -41.20
C GLU A 20 26.26 36.20 -42.32
N SER A 21 25.22 36.46 -43.14
CA SER A 21 24.55 37.70 -43.57
C SER A 21 23.19 37.41 -44.29
N GLU A 22 22.42 38.50 -44.51
CA GLU A 22 21.40 38.76 -45.55
C GLU A 22 19.88 38.54 -45.28
N GLY A 23 19.21 39.63 -44.89
CA GLY A 23 18.36 40.41 -45.80
C GLY A 23 16.99 39.86 -46.26
N SER A 24 15.90 40.39 -45.68
CA SER A 24 14.84 41.09 -46.44
C SER A 24 13.78 41.71 -45.53
N VAL A 25 13.31 42.90 -45.92
CA VAL A 25 12.43 43.81 -45.20
C VAL A 25 11.05 43.82 -45.86
N LEU A 26 10.00 43.58 -45.04
CA LEU A 26 8.56 43.94 -45.16
C LEU A 26 7.67 43.15 -46.15
N PRO A 27 6.31 43.04 -45.94
CA PRO A 27 5.46 43.95 -45.17
C PRO A 27 4.41 43.32 -44.21
N ASN A 28 4.04 44.16 -43.26
CA ASN A 28 2.87 44.13 -42.38
C ASN A 28 1.57 43.64 -43.07
N LYS A 29 0.96 42.57 -42.53
CA LYS A 29 -0.45 42.23 -42.76
C LYS A 29 -1.12 41.71 -41.48
N LYS A 30 -1.79 42.66 -40.83
CA LYS A 30 -3.17 42.57 -40.31
C LYS A 30 -3.42 41.70 -39.07
N SER A 31 -3.73 42.42 -37.98
CA SER A 31 -4.39 41.93 -36.78
C SER A 31 -5.67 41.16 -37.08
N ARG A 32 -5.88 40.07 -36.33
CA ARG A 32 -7.02 39.84 -35.42
C ARG A 32 -7.23 38.32 -35.33
N LEU A 33 -6.63 37.69 -34.34
CA LEU A 33 -7.16 36.42 -33.83
C LEU A 33 -8.32 36.79 -32.92
N GLU A 34 -9.53 36.77 -33.47
CA GLU A 34 -10.72 36.57 -32.65
C GLU A 34 -10.61 35.13 -32.13
N TYR A 35 -9.99 34.96 -30.96
CA TYR A 35 -10.32 33.80 -30.16
C TYR A 35 -11.75 34.05 -29.69
N GLU A 36 -12.71 33.37 -30.32
CA GLU A 36 -14.03 33.24 -29.73
C GLU A 36 -13.86 32.59 -28.35
N GLU A 37 -13.97 33.42 -27.33
CA GLU A 37 -14.21 33.01 -25.95
C GLU A 37 -15.60 32.35 -25.90
N ASN A 38 -15.66 31.03 -26.12
CA ASN A 38 -16.87 30.28 -25.81
C ASN A 38 -16.62 28.77 -25.74
N SER A 39 -16.38 28.22 -24.53
CA SER A 39 -16.87 26.89 -24.09
C SER A 39 -16.50 26.57 -22.64
N ASN A 40 -16.68 27.50 -21.69
CA ASN A 40 -16.45 27.22 -20.25
C ASN A 40 -17.55 26.34 -19.60
N SER A 41 -18.43 25.72 -20.41
CA SER A 41 -19.64 25.00 -19.94
C SER A 41 -19.57 23.48 -20.08
N SER A 42 -18.65 22.93 -20.87
CA SER A 42 -18.48 21.48 -21.02
C SER A 42 -17.35 20.95 -20.13
N GLU A 43 -16.28 21.73 -19.97
CA GLU A 43 -15.08 21.38 -19.21
C GLU A 43 -15.37 21.25 -17.70
N ASN A 44 -16.10 22.22 -17.14
CA ASN A 44 -16.58 22.19 -15.76
C ASN A 44 -17.55 21.03 -15.44
N THR A 45 -18.29 20.53 -16.43
CA THR A 45 -19.18 19.37 -16.27
C THR A 45 -18.37 18.08 -16.15
N LEU A 46 -17.36 17.91 -17.00
CA LEU A 46 -16.45 16.75 -16.96
C LEU A 46 -15.60 16.74 -15.69
N GLU A 47 -15.07 17.90 -15.28
CA GLU A 47 -14.34 18.04 -14.02
C GLU A 47 -15.21 17.64 -12.82
N SER A 48 -16.47 18.06 -12.80
CA SER A 48 -17.42 17.68 -11.75
C SER A 48 -17.68 16.18 -11.71
N GLU A 49 -17.82 15.53 -12.87
CA GLU A 49 -18.04 14.07 -12.94
C GLU A 49 -16.79 13.28 -12.50
N ILE A 50 -15.59 13.75 -12.86
CA ILE A 50 -14.33 13.18 -12.40
C ILE A 50 -14.22 13.28 -10.88
N LEU A 51 -14.54 14.43 -10.28
CA LEU A 51 -14.52 14.62 -8.83
C LEU A 51 -15.49 13.66 -8.11
N VAL A 52 -16.69 13.45 -8.66
CA VAL A 52 -17.65 12.47 -8.13
C VAL A 52 -17.10 11.06 -8.19
N GLN A 53 -16.46 10.67 -9.29
CA GLN A 53 -15.84 9.35 -9.43
C GLN A 53 -14.66 9.17 -8.46
N LEU A 54 -13.84 10.20 -8.28
CA LEU A 54 -12.74 10.18 -7.30
C LEU A 54 -13.25 10.05 -5.88
N ALA A 55 -14.30 10.79 -5.50
CA ALA A 55 -14.91 10.66 -4.18
C ALA A 55 -15.44 9.24 -3.94
N LYS A 56 -16.06 8.62 -4.95
CA LYS A 56 -16.51 7.22 -4.90
C LYS A 56 -15.35 6.25 -4.74
N LEU A 57 -14.26 6.44 -5.49
CA LEU A 57 -13.05 5.62 -5.37
C LEU A 57 -12.42 5.75 -3.97
N THR A 58 -12.32 6.97 -3.44
CA THR A 58 -11.83 7.22 -2.07
C THR A 58 -12.68 6.46 -1.05
N THR A 59 -14.01 6.59 -1.14
CA THR A 59 -14.94 5.89 -0.23
C THR A 59 -14.78 4.36 -0.32
N MET A 60 -14.62 3.81 -1.53
CA MET A 60 -14.38 2.38 -1.72
C MET A 60 -13.04 1.93 -1.10
N LEU A 61 -12.00 2.74 -1.23
CA LEU A 61 -10.68 2.44 -0.69
C LEU A 61 -10.66 2.50 0.84
N GLU A 62 -11.34 3.48 1.44
CA GLU A 62 -11.56 3.57 2.89
C GLU A 62 -12.29 2.33 3.43
N ASN A 63 -13.37 1.92 2.77
CA ASN A 63 -14.10 0.70 3.14
C ASN A 63 -13.21 -0.56 3.04
N LEU A 64 -12.43 -0.69 1.96
CA LEU A 64 -11.49 -1.80 1.81
C LEU A 64 -10.41 -1.79 2.90
N TYR A 65 -9.93 -0.61 3.28
CA TYR A 65 -8.95 -0.44 4.33
C TYR A 65 -9.49 -0.89 5.69
N GLU A 66 -10.70 -0.46 6.08
CA GLU A 66 -11.31 -0.90 7.34
C GLU A 66 -11.55 -2.42 7.35
N MET A 67 -12.05 -3.00 6.24
CA MET A 67 -12.18 -4.47 6.12
C MET A 67 -10.85 -5.22 6.24
N LEU A 68 -9.75 -4.65 5.74
CA LEU A 68 -8.42 -5.24 5.84
C LEU A 68 -7.84 -5.10 7.25
N LYS A 69 -8.12 -3.98 7.92
CA LYS A 69 -7.70 -3.69 9.29
C LYS A 69 -8.38 -4.62 10.28
N GLU A 70 -9.69 -4.83 10.16
CA GLU A 70 -10.44 -5.82 10.95
C GLU A 70 -9.85 -7.23 10.77
N ARG A 71 -9.61 -7.65 9.52
CA ARG A 71 -8.95 -8.94 9.23
C ARG A 71 -7.52 -9.03 9.74
N LYS A 72 -6.77 -7.92 9.81
CA LYS A 72 -5.41 -7.92 10.35
C LYS A 72 -5.45 -8.08 11.87
N GLN A 73 -6.40 -7.45 12.55
CA GLN A 73 -6.63 -7.61 13.99
C GLN A 73 -6.99 -9.08 14.32
N GLU A 74 -7.87 -9.71 13.52
CA GLU A 74 -8.17 -11.15 13.66
C GLU A 74 -6.95 -12.04 13.40
N ARG A 75 -6.06 -11.67 12.48
CA ARG A 75 -4.82 -12.43 12.23
C ARG A 75 -3.76 -12.26 13.32
N THR A 76 -3.77 -11.15 14.05
CA THR A 76 -2.79 -10.94 15.13
C THR A 76 -3.08 -11.77 16.35
N TYR A 77 -4.32 -12.22 16.54
CA TYR A 77 -4.72 -13.03 17.68
C TYR A 77 -4.78 -14.51 17.28
N THR A 78 -3.76 -15.27 17.69
CA THR A 78 -3.63 -16.68 17.31
C THR A 78 -4.23 -17.62 18.36
N SER A 79 -4.48 -18.88 17.99
CA SER A 79 -4.85 -19.92 18.96
C SER A 79 -3.79 -20.09 20.05
N TRP A 80 -2.51 -19.86 19.74
CA TRP A 80 -1.44 -19.89 20.71
C TRP A 80 -1.53 -18.75 21.73
N ASP A 81 -1.92 -17.55 21.30
CA ASP A 81 -2.16 -16.43 22.22
C ASP A 81 -3.33 -16.74 23.15
N ALA A 82 -4.42 -17.29 22.60
CA ALA A 82 -5.59 -17.73 23.37
C ALA A 82 -5.28 -18.83 24.40
N ILE A 83 -4.31 -19.71 24.13
CA ILE A 83 -3.83 -20.73 25.09
C ILE A 83 -3.01 -20.08 26.21
N LYS A 84 -2.10 -19.16 25.87
CA LYS A 84 -1.25 -18.47 26.86
C LYS A 84 -2.04 -17.57 27.83
N GLU A 85 -3.20 -17.08 27.40
CA GLU A 85 -4.10 -16.30 28.27
C GLU A 85 -4.64 -17.11 29.46
N VAL A 86 -4.71 -18.44 29.35
CA VAL A 86 -5.21 -19.29 30.43
C VAL A 86 -4.13 -19.43 31.52
N PRO A 87 -4.36 -18.93 32.75
CA PRO A 87 -3.37 -19.00 33.82
C PRO A 87 -3.22 -20.44 34.35
N ASN A 88 -2.10 -20.70 35.03
CA ASN A 88 -1.83 -21.97 35.75
C ASN A 88 -1.81 -23.25 34.88
N LEU A 89 -1.51 -23.12 33.59
CA LEU A 89 -1.23 -24.26 32.71
C LEU A 89 0.28 -24.46 32.56
N ASP A 90 0.74 -25.68 32.78
CA ASP A 90 2.10 -26.13 32.46
C ASP A 90 2.36 -26.05 30.95
N GLU A 91 3.62 -25.85 30.56
CA GLU A 91 3.99 -25.68 29.16
C GLU A 91 3.67 -26.93 28.31
N ASP A 92 3.86 -28.12 28.88
CA ASP A 92 3.53 -29.39 28.20
C ASP A 92 2.02 -29.49 27.91
N VAL A 93 1.18 -29.04 28.85
CA VAL A 93 -0.28 -29.01 28.70
C VAL A 93 -0.70 -28.01 27.62
N ARG A 94 -0.03 -26.85 27.55
CA ARG A 94 -0.27 -25.84 26.50
C ARG A 94 0.11 -26.38 25.12
N LEU A 95 1.25 -27.06 25.01
CA LEU A 95 1.72 -27.65 23.76
C LEU A 95 0.78 -28.77 23.29
N GLU A 96 0.33 -29.64 24.20
CA GLU A 96 -0.64 -30.68 23.89
C GLU A 96 -1.98 -30.08 23.43
N ALA A 97 -2.47 -29.05 24.12
CA ALA A 97 -3.66 -28.31 23.70
C ALA A 97 -3.50 -27.67 22.30
N PHE A 98 -2.33 -27.10 22.02
CA PHE A 98 -2.05 -26.51 20.71
C PHE A 98 -2.04 -27.57 19.60
N ASN A 99 -1.43 -28.74 19.86
CA ASN A 99 -1.42 -29.86 18.92
C ASN A 99 -2.81 -30.42 18.62
N LEU A 100 -3.76 -30.29 19.56
CA LEU A 100 -5.15 -30.70 19.37
C LEU A 100 -5.97 -29.73 18.49
N LEU A 101 -5.51 -28.50 18.32
CA LEU A 101 -6.08 -27.47 17.43
C LEU A 101 -5.53 -27.62 16.00
N ASP A 102 -5.62 -28.84 15.46
CA ASP A 102 -5.09 -29.27 14.15
C ASP A 102 -5.86 -28.74 12.93
N THR A 103 -7.11 -28.32 13.14
CA THR A 103 -8.06 -28.03 12.06
C THR A 103 -8.69 -26.66 12.26
N LYS A 104 -8.94 -25.97 11.14
CA LYS A 104 -9.52 -24.63 11.13
C LYS A 104 -10.83 -24.53 11.94
N PRO A 105 -11.81 -25.46 11.85
CA PRO A 105 -13.02 -25.40 12.66
C PRO A 105 -12.76 -25.50 14.16
N LYS A 106 -11.77 -26.28 14.61
CA LYS A 106 -11.39 -26.36 16.03
C LYS A 106 -10.75 -25.06 16.50
N ILE A 107 -9.85 -24.50 15.70
CA ILE A 107 -9.22 -23.20 15.96
C ILE A 107 -10.29 -22.11 16.07
N ASP A 108 -11.17 -21.99 15.08
CA ASP A 108 -12.24 -20.98 15.05
C ASP A 108 -13.20 -21.15 16.23
N GLY A 109 -13.54 -22.40 16.58
CA GLY A 109 -14.36 -22.71 17.75
C GLY A 109 -13.67 -22.31 19.06
N PHE A 110 -12.39 -22.63 19.21
CA PHE A 110 -11.59 -22.31 20.39
C PHE A 110 -11.38 -20.80 20.58
N LEU A 111 -11.15 -20.06 19.49
CA LEU A 111 -11.00 -18.60 19.54
C LEU A 111 -12.28 -17.90 19.99
N LYS A 112 -13.45 -18.45 19.64
CA LYS A 112 -14.77 -17.94 20.06
C LYS A 112 -15.14 -18.29 21.51
N MET A 113 -14.44 -19.22 22.14
CA MET A 113 -14.67 -19.57 23.55
C MET A 113 -14.22 -18.44 24.48
N THR A 114 -14.93 -18.29 25.59
CA THR A 114 -14.50 -17.47 26.73
C THR A 114 -13.27 -18.08 27.40
N LEU A 115 -12.57 -17.29 28.23
CA LEU A 115 -11.38 -17.76 28.94
C LEU A 115 -11.66 -18.97 29.85
N GLU A 116 -12.82 -19.00 30.51
CA GLU A 116 -13.24 -20.12 31.36
C GLU A 116 -13.53 -21.39 30.54
N GLU A 117 -14.21 -21.25 29.40
CA GLU A 117 -14.48 -22.36 28.49
C GLU A 117 -13.18 -22.94 27.91
N ARG A 118 -12.21 -22.08 27.55
CA ARG A 118 -10.89 -22.51 27.09
C ARG A 118 -10.15 -23.29 28.17
N ALA A 119 -10.14 -22.80 29.40
CA ALA A 119 -9.52 -23.50 30.52
C ALA A 119 -10.13 -24.89 30.74
N LYS A 120 -11.46 -24.97 30.74
CA LYS A 120 -12.18 -26.23 30.87
C LYS A 120 -11.91 -27.18 29.70
N TRP A 121 -11.88 -26.66 28.48
CA TRP A 121 -11.58 -27.46 27.28
C TRP A 121 -10.18 -28.05 27.35
N ILE A 122 -9.16 -27.24 27.68
CA ILE A 122 -7.77 -27.69 27.80
C ILE A 122 -7.65 -28.78 28.86
N LEU A 123 -8.23 -28.58 30.04
CA LEU A 123 -8.19 -29.57 31.12
C LEU A 123 -8.88 -30.88 30.70
N MET A 124 -10.04 -30.80 30.04
CA MET A 124 -10.77 -31.99 29.59
C MET A 124 -10.07 -32.77 28.48
N THR A 125 -9.29 -32.12 27.63
CA THR A 125 -8.65 -32.77 26.48
C THR A 125 -7.27 -33.31 26.83
N THR A 126 -6.52 -32.64 27.71
CA THR A 126 -5.18 -33.05 28.16
C THR A 126 -5.21 -34.05 29.31
N SER A 127 -6.29 -34.11 30.10
CA SER A 127 -6.43 -35.09 31.20
C SER A 127 -6.83 -36.50 30.75
N LYS A 128 -7.03 -36.76 29.45
CA LYS A 128 -7.54 -38.05 28.93
C LYS A 128 -6.45 -39.06 28.59
N LYS A 129 -5.28 -38.98 29.22
CA LYS A 129 -4.13 -39.84 28.95
C LYS A 129 -3.95 -40.92 30.01
#